data_AF-A0A1G8HF85-F1
#
_entry.id   AF-A0A1G8HF85-F1
#
_cell.length_a   1.000
_cell.length_b   1.000
_cell.length_c   1.000
_cell.angle_alpha   90.00
_cell.angle_beta   90.00
_cell.angle_gamma   90.00
#
_symmetry.space_group_name_H-M   'P 1'
#
loop_
_entity.id
_entity.type
_entity.pdbx_description
1 polymer ?
#
loop_
_entity_poly.entity_id
_entity_poly.type
_entity_poly.pdbx_seq_one_letter_code
_entity_poly.pdbx_strand_id
1 'polypeptide(L)'
;MKRLLLLTAAFGFAHAVGPAFADCAPDSIASGETATCTGVDNDGFSDGSSDITVNVQAGATVNSVPGDDAIDIDDDDTVLNNSGTLNADDDGVQGGDGFTLVNNGTINAGDDGVNVEGRSNVNLINNGTINSVDRGVHMDDDAGGGLNNVLVNTGSIVSTTGEGVEGGDFNTVTNAAGALIQGYDDALQVGQNATITNHGTIRSNGIPGDPQDGIDIDSGSIVNGATGRILSDLDAAIDFDESAIASTIDNAGEIAGETGIMVETDPAEANTAAQIVINRTGATIEGRAGIALLLGAGMDSLTNEAGGTILGSALFGDDDDKMTLLGDYSGRFGGSGAVFDGGTGTDAVTFVDYAFSQIAGVSLITDGFALSLDNGNGMFDIALTGWESFIFSGGDTRAAADLRGLASAAVPLPAGLVLLLSGIGGLAALRRRRGTQAA
;
A
#
# COMPACT_ATOMS: atom_id res chain seq x y z
N MET A 1 -92.55 29.62 27.25
CA MET A 1 -92.31 29.54 25.79
C MET A 1 -91.55 30.79 25.39
N LYS A 2 -90.43 30.83 24.69
CA LYS A 2 -89.45 29.87 24.13
C LYS A 2 -88.15 30.71 24.02
N ARG A 3 -87.03 30.23 24.57
CA ARG A 3 -85.70 30.87 24.43
C ARG A 3 -85.14 30.52 23.05
N LEU A 4 -84.66 31.50 22.29
CA LEU A 4 -83.99 31.32 21.00
C LEU A 4 -82.47 31.52 21.21
N LEU A 5 -81.72 30.43 21.09
CA LEU A 5 -80.25 30.44 21.06
C LEU A 5 -79.78 30.78 19.63
N LEU A 6 -78.90 31.77 19.50
CA LEU A 6 -78.05 31.94 18.32
C LEU A 6 -76.85 30.99 18.46
N LEU A 7 -76.75 30.01 17.56
CA LEU A 7 -75.56 29.20 17.37
C LEU A 7 -74.66 29.89 16.33
N THR A 8 -73.41 30.16 16.72
CA THR A 8 -72.35 30.66 15.83
C THR A 8 -71.64 29.43 15.25
N ALA A 9 -71.76 29.18 13.95
CA ALA A 9 -71.04 28.10 13.27
C ALA A 9 -69.68 28.63 12.80
N ALA A 10 -68.61 28.26 13.51
CA ALA A 10 -67.24 28.45 13.05
C ALA A 10 -66.94 27.39 11.97
N PHE A 11 -66.85 27.82 10.71
CA PHE A 11 -66.39 27.00 9.60
C PHE A 11 -64.86 26.84 9.72
N GLY A 12 -64.41 25.74 10.31
CA GLY A 12 -63.01 25.33 10.27
C GLY A 12 -62.70 24.78 8.88
N PHE A 13 -61.96 25.53 8.07
CA PHE A 13 -61.32 25.01 6.87
C PHE A 13 -60.20 24.05 7.29
N ALA A 14 -60.51 22.76 7.39
CA ALA A 14 -59.50 21.72 7.43
C ALA A 14 -58.81 21.69 6.06
N HIS A 15 -57.63 22.33 5.97
CA HIS A 15 -56.73 22.08 4.86
C HIS A 15 -56.27 20.64 5.00
N ALA A 16 -56.68 19.79 4.07
CA ALA A 16 -56.08 18.48 3.89
C ALA A 16 -54.62 18.75 3.48
N VAL A 17 -53.70 18.60 4.42
CA VAL A 17 -52.28 18.42 4.09
C VAL A 17 -52.25 17.10 3.33
N GLY A 18 -52.02 17.15 2.01
CA GLY A 18 -51.70 15.93 1.27
C GLY A 18 -50.47 15.28 1.90
N PRO A 19 -50.23 13.97 1.70
CA PRO A 19 -48.92 13.43 1.97
C PRO A 19 -47.92 14.30 1.21
N ALA A 20 -46.96 14.91 1.91
CA ALA A 20 -45.82 15.50 1.23
C ALA A 20 -45.23 14.36 0.39
N PHE A 21 -45.19 14.55 -0.93
CA PHE A 21 -44.43 13.65 -1.78
C PHE A 21 -43.02 13.69 -1.22
N ALA A 22 -42.57 12.52 -0.85
CA ALA A 22 -41.23 12.32 -0.35
C ALA A 22 -40.34 12.40 -1.58
N ASP A 23 -39.58 13.48 -1.69
CA ASP A 23 -38.93 13.90 -2.92
C ASP A 23 -37.76 14.82 -2.56
N CYS A 24 -36.79 14.96 -3.45
CA CYS A 24 -35.81 16.03 -3.37
C CYS A 24 -36.48 17.36 -3.73
N ALA A 25 -36.58 18.26 -2.74
CA ALA A 25 -37.29 19.54 -2.94
C ALA A 25 -36.42 20.75 -2.55
N PRO A 26 -36.37 21.81 -3.38
CA PRO A 26 -36.92 21.88 -4.74
C PRO A 26 -36.17 20.94 -5.70
N ASP A 27 -36.85 20.47 -6.74
CA ASP A 27 -36.32 19.57 -7.79
C ASP A 27 -35.51 20.33 -8.88
N SER A 28 -35.44 21.65 -8.75
CA SER A 28 -34.45 22.47 -9.44
C SER A 28 -34.22 23.73 -8.62
N ILE A 29 -32.96 24.11 -8.49
CA ILE A 29 -32.48 25.16 -7.59
C ILE A 29 -31.50 26.07 -8.31
N ALA A 30 -31.48 27.35 -7.94
CA ALA A 30 -30.49 28.28 -8.47
C ALA A 30 -29.15 28.17 -7.70
N SER A 31 -28.08 28.68 -8.30
CA SER A 31 -26.79 28.85 -7.62
C SER A 31 -26.94 29.53 -6.24
N GLY A 32 -26.28 28.95 -5.23
CA GLY A 32 -26.35 29.32 -3.81
C GLY A 32 -27.56 28.77 -3.06
N GLU A 33 -28.45 28.01 -3.71
CA GLU A 33 -29.63 27.42 -3.10
C GLU A 33 -29.39 25.97 -2.65
N THR A 34 -30.41 25.38 -2.03
CA THR A 34 -30.32 24.06 -1.41
C THR A 34 -31.56 23.22 -1.70
N ALA A 35 -31.34 21.99 -2.18
CA ALA A 35 -32.35 20.93 -2.24
C ALA A 35 -32.25 20.03 -1.00
N THR A 36 -33.38 19.54 -0.51
CA THR A 36 -33.43 18.59 0.59
C THR A 36 -34.33 17.41 0.26
N CYS A 37 -33.75 16.22 0.27
CA CYS A 37 -34.44 14.97 0.02
C CYS A 37 -34.99 14.40 1.33
N THR A 38 -36.28 14.12 1.37
CA THR A 38 -36.95 13.50 2.52
C THR A 38 -37.83 12.34 2.07
N GLY A 39 -37.77 11.21 2.77
CA GLY A 39 -38.47 9.98 2.39
C GLY A 39 -37.99 9.41 1.04
N VAL A 40 -38.87 8.88 0.18
CA VAL A 40 -38.48 8.12 -1.03
C VAL A 40 -38.71 8.90 -2.33
N ASP A 41 -37.62 9.39 -2.91
CA ASP A 41 -37.50 9.91 -4.26
C ASP A 41 -37.28 8.74 -5.26
N ASN A 42 -37.92 8.75 -6.42
CA ASN A 42 -37.90 7.62 -7.37
C ASN A 42 -37.44 8.00 -8.77
N ASP A 43 -36.96 9.23 -8.95
CA ASP A 43 -36.49 9.76 -10.21
C ASP A 43 -35.13 10.44 -10.11
N GLY A 44 -34.52 10.44 -8.92
CA GLY A 44 -33.19 10.99 -8.70
C GLY A 44 -33.25 12.50 -8.48
N PHE A 45 -32.07 13.12 -8.42
CA PHE A 45 -31.96 14.58 -8.44
C PHE A 45 -30.88 14.99 -9.42
N SER A 46 -31.23 15.80 -10.42
CA SER A 46 -30.28 16.37 -11.39
C SER A 46 -30.46 17.87 -11.50
N ASP A 47 -29.37 18.64 -11.31
CA ASP A 47 -29.38 20.09 -11.52
C ASP A 47 -28.00 20.59 -11.98
N GLY A 48 -27.93 21.11 -13.20
CA GLY A 48 -26.75 21.73 -13.79
C GLY A 48 -26.61 23.20 -13.39
N SER A 49 -26.58 23.48 -12.08
CA SER A 49 -26.24 24.79 -11.53
C SER A 49 -25.03 24.67 -10.61
N SER A 50 -24.07 25.59 -10.74
CA SER A 50 -22.92 25.69 -9.84
C SER A 50 -23.28 26.23 -8.44
N ASP A 51 -22.45 25.94 -7.43
CA ASP A 51 -22.59 26.42 -6.03
C ASP A 51 -23.95 26.05 -5.40
N ILE A 52 -24.43 24.82 -5.65
CA ILE A 52 -25.64 24.30 -5.03
C ILE A 52 -25.33 23.30 -3.91
N THR A 53 -26.28 23.12 -3.00
CA THR A 53 -26.19 22.10 -1.94
C THR A 53 -27.35 21.12 -2.00
N VAL A 54 -27.06 19.81 -1.98
CA VAL A 54 -28.05 18.75 -1.86
C VAL A 54 -27.91 18.07 -0.51
N ASN A 55 -29.01 17.98 0.26
CA ASN A 55 -29.04 17.31 1.55
C ASN A 55 -29.96 16.10 1.53
N VAL A 56 -29.41 14.90 1.63
CA VAL A 56 -30.18 13.66 1.71
C VAL A 56 -30.31 13.26 3.17
N GLN A 57 -31.51 13.40 3.74
CA GLN A 57 -31.74 13.22 5.16
C GLN A 57 -31.65 11.76 5.60
N ALA A 58 -31.37 11.53 6.88
CA ALA A 58 -31.41 10.19 7.46
C ALA A 58 -32.80 9.55 7.28
N GLY A 59 -32.81 8.34 6.71
CA GLY A 59 -34.04 7.62 6.36
C GLY A 59 -34.70 8.07 5.06
N ALA A 60 -34.12 9.03 4.33
CA ALA A 60 -34.47 9.26 2.94
C ALA A 60 -33.82 8.20 2.03
N THR A 61 -34.46 7.93 0.91
CA THR A 61 -33.96 7.06 -0.16
C THR A 61 -34.15 7.79 -1.49
N VAL A 62 -33.08 7.94 -2.25
CA VAL A 62 -33.12 8.47 -3.62
C VAL A 62 -32.83 7.30 -4.55
N ASN A 63 -33.74 7.02 -5.47
CA ASN A 63 -33.56 5.99 -6.47
C ASN A 63 -33.53 6.64 -7.84
N SER A 64 -32.54 6.31 -8.66
CA SER A 64 -32.52 6.78 -10.04
C SER A 64 -33.54 6.05 -10.91
N VAL A 65 -33.83 6.62 -12.08
CA VAL A 65 -34.45 5.87 -13.16
C VAL A 65 -33.41 4.96 -13.85
N PRO A 66 -33.82 3.92 -14.58
CA PRO A 66 -32.85 3.02 -15.23
C PRO A 66 -31.90 3.76 -16.19
N GLY A 67 -30.60 3.49 -16.06
CA GLY A 67 -29.52 4.12 -16.80
C GLY A 67 -29.23 5.58 -16.43
N ASP A 68 -29.55 5.99 -15.21
CA ASP A 68 -29.28 7.33 -14.67
C ASP A 68 -28.64 7.24 -13.28
N ASP A 69 -28.08 8.36 -12.86
CA ASP A 69 -27.46 8.56 -11.56
C ASP A 69 -28.50 8.82 -10.46
N ALA A 70 -28.17 8.50 -9.21
CA ALA A 70 -29.07 8.87 -8.11
C ALA A 70 -29.01 10.38 -7.81
N ILE A 71 -27.82 10.98 -7.89
CA ILE A 71 -27.59 12.43 -7.75
C ILE A 71 -26.62 12.87 -8.84
N ASP A 72 -27.04 13.80 -9.69
CA ASP A 72 -26.23 14.41 -10.75
C ASP A 72 -26.16 15.93 -10.52
N ILE A 73 -24.98 16.39 -10.10
CA ILE A 73 -24.68 17.81 -9.86
C ILE A 73 -23.27 18.12 -10.39
N ASP A 74 -23.05 17.77 -11.66
CA ASP A 74 -21.78 17.76 -12.40
C ASP A 74 -21.13 19.13 -12.69
N ASP A 75 -21.83 20.21 -12.32
CA ASP A 75 -21.36 21.59 -12.37
C ASP A 75 -20.42 21.94 -11.19
N ASP A 76 -19.80 23.11 -11.27
CA ASP A 76 -18.73 23.51 -10.33
C ASP A 76 -19.22 23.84 -8.91
N ASP A 77 -18.35 23.62 -7.93
CA ASP A 77 -18.50 24.01 -6.52
C ASP A 77 -19.77 23.47 -5.84
N THR A 78 -20.28 22.33 -6.27
CA THR A 78 -21.48 21.70 -5.70
C THR A 78 -21.17 20.90 -4.43
N VAL A 79 -22.16 20.76 -3.55
CA VAL A 79 -22.01 20.09 -2.25
C VAL A 79 -23.10 19.05 -2.05
N LEU A 80 -22.72 17.81 -1.78
CA LEU A 80 -23.64 16.74 -1.39
C LEU A 80 -23.40 16.31 0.06
N ASN A 81 -24.44 16.38 0.88
CA ASN A 81 -24.46 15.81 2.22
C ASN A 81 -25.41 14.61 2.25
N ASN A 82 -24.88 13.40 2.16
CA ASN A 82 -25.67 12.18 2.23
C ASN A 82 -25.72 11.62 3.65
N SER A 83 -26.92 11.48 4.22
CA SER A 83 -27.17 10.70 5.45
C SER A 83 -28.21 9.61 5.24
N GLY A 84 -28.75 9.47 4.02
CA GLY A 84 -29.78 8.52 3.65
C GLY A 84 -29.22 7.36 2.83
N THR A 85 -29.99 6.91 1.84
CA THR A 85 -29.59 5.87 0.89
C THR A 85 -29.73 6.37 -0.53
N LEU A 86 -28.67 6.27 -1.32
CA LEU A 86 -28.69 6.49 -2.77
C LEU A 86 -28.64 5.11 -3.44
N ASN A 87 -29.54 4.87 -4.38
CA ASN A 87 -29.53 3.67 -5.22
C ASN A 87 -29.58 4.11 -6.68
N ALA A 88 -28.49 3.90 -7.40
CA ALA A 88 -28.41 4.21 -8.82
C ALA A 88 -28.33 2.92 -9.66
N ASP A 89 -28.86 2.98 -10.87
CA ASP A 89 -28.60 1.98 -11.92
C ASP A 89 -27.29 2.27 -12.66
N ASP A 90 -26.85 3.54 -12.68
CA ASP A 90 -25.54 4.00 -13.19
C ASP A 90 -24.69 4.50 -12.00
N ASP A 91 -24.25 5.76 -11.97
CA ASP A 91 -23.42 6.28 -10.89
C ASP A 91 -24.22 6.66 -9.64
N GLY A 92 -23.65 6.38 -8.48
CA GLY A 92 -24.25 6.77 -7.20
C GLY A 92 -24.36 8.29 -7.06
N VAL A 93 -23.32 8.98 -7.51
CA VAL A 93 -23.19 10.44 -7.48
C VAL A 93 -22.29 10.89 -8.63
N GLN A 94 -22.72 11.86 -9.42
CA GLN A 94 -21.87 12.59 -10.35
C GLN A 94 -21.66 14.04 -9.88
N GLY A 95 -20.40 14.49 -9.89
CA GLY A 95 -20.00 15.82 -9.40
C GLY A 95 -18.96 16.53 -10.28
N GLY A 96 -18.89 17.86 -10.15
CA GLY A 96 -17.99 18.71 -10.95
C GLY A 96 -16.68 19.11 -10.27
N ASP A 97 -16.03 20.15 -10.81
CA ASP A 97 -14.82 20.73 -10.22
C ASP A 97 -15.14 21.36 -8.86
N GLY A 98 -14.24 21.20 -7.87
CA GLY A 98 -14.47 21.71 -6.51
C GLY A 98 -15.59 21.01 -5.73
N PHE A 99 -16.12 19.91 -6.27
CA PHE A 99 -17.18 19.13 -5.63
C PHE A 99 -16.81 18.71 -4.20
N THR A 100 -17.76 18.82 -3.27
CA THR A 100 -17.61 18.34 -1.90
C THR A 100 -18.68 17.32 -1.56
N LEU A 101 -18.24 16.12 -1.15
CA LEU A 101 -19.12 15.07 -0.64
C LEU A 101 -18.86 14.81 0.84
N VAL A 102 -19.94 14.73 1.61
CA VAL A 102 -19.94 14.10 2.93
C VAL A 102 -20.96 12.96 2.95
N ASN A 103 -20.46 11.73 2.86
CA ASN A 103 -21.28 10.53 2.95
C ASN A 103 -21.28 9.96 4.38
N ASN A 104 -22.39 10.08 5.09
CA ASN A 104 -22.68 9.39 6.35
C ASN A 104 -23.71 8.26 6.17
N GLY A 105 -24.23 8.09 4.95
CA GLY A 105 -25.29 7.17 4.61
C GLY A 105 -24.77 5.95 3.84
N THR A 106 -25.57 5.52 2.88
CA THR A 106 -25.22 4.45 1.94
C THR A 106 -25.35 4.96 0.52
N ILE A 107 -24.38 4.63 -0.32
CA ILE A 107 -24.42 4.81 -1.76
C ILE A 107 -24.27 3.42 -2.37
N ASN A 108 -25.24 3.02 -3.20
CA ASN A 108 -25.17 1.80 -4.00
C ASN A 108 -25.29 2.22 -5.46
N ALA A 109 -24.26 1.94 -6.25
CA ALA A 109 -24.20 2.27 -7.67
C ALA A 109 -24.17 1.01 -8.52
N GLY A 110 -24.73 1.13 -9.73
CA GLY A 110 -24.65 0.11 -10.77
C GLY A 110 -23.40 0.23 -11.63
N ASP A 111 -22.76 1.41 -11.63
CA ASP A 111 -21.44 1.68 -12.18
C ASP A 111 -20.51 2.21 -11.08
N ASP A 112 -20.17 3.51 -11.05
CA ASP A 112 -19.29 4.12 -10.05
C ASP A 112 -20.02 4.61 -8.81
N GLY A 113 -19.42 4.43 -7.64
CA GLY A 113 -19.98 4.91 -6.38
C GLY A 113 -20.06 6.44 -6.33
N VAL A 114 -18.96 7.09 -6.72
CA VAL A 114 -18.84 8.55 -6.89
C VAL A 114 -17.98 8.80 -8.11
N ASN A 115 -18.54 9.44 -9.12
CA ASN A 115 -17.87 9.82 -10.35
C ASN A 115 -17.60 11.32 -10.37
N VAL A 116 -16.32 11.68 -10.42
CA VAL A 116 -15.81 13.04 -10.63
C VAL A 116 -14.65 13.00 -11.61
N GLU A 117 -14.76 12.15 -12.63
CA GLU A 117 -13.75 11.91 -13.66
C GLU A 117 -13.13 13.22 -14.17
N GLY A 118 -11.79 13.29 -14.09
CA GLY A 118 -10.96 14.41 -14.51
C GLY A 118 -11.09 15.70 -13.70
N ARG A 119 -11.99 15.75 -12.71
CA ARG A 119 -12.23 16.96 -11.91
C ARG A 119 -11.15 17.19 -10.88
N SER A 120 -10.87 18.45 -10.60
CA SER A 120 -9.81 18.87 -9.69
C SER A 120 -10.35 19.55 -8.44
N ASN A 121 -9.56 19.50 -7.35
CA ASN A 121 -9.90 20.09 -6.05
C ASN A 121 -11.17 19.50 -5.41
N VAL A 122 -11.50 18.25 -5.72
CA VAL A 122 -12.60 17.52 -5.11
C VAL A 122 -12.26 17.14 -3.67
N ASN A 123 -13.22 17.25 -2.76
CA ASN A 123 -13.07 16.87 -1.36
C ASN A 123 -14.15 15.86 -0.94
N LEU A 124 -13.76 14.61 -0.77
CA LEU A 124 -14.64 13.50 -0.44
C LEU A 124 -14.40 13.00 0.97
N ILE A 125 -15.45 12.98 1.79
CA ILE A 125 -15.44 12.42 3.15
C ILE A 125 -16.45 11.27 3.20
N ASN A 126 -15.95 10.05 3.28
CA ASN A 126 -16.77 8.86 3.45
C ASN A 126 -16.73 8.36 4.90
N ASN A 127 -17.81 8.54 5.64
CA ASN A 127 -18.03 7.93 6.96
C ASN A 127 -19.01 6.74 6.91
N GLY A 128 -19.69 6.57 5.77
CA GLY A 128 -20.72 5.58 5.56
C GLY A 128 -20.25 4.39 4.73
N THR A 129 -21.11 3.96 3.81
CA THR A 129 -20.82 2.89 2.87
C THR A 129 -20.98 3.40 1.45
N ILE A 130 -20.01 3.07 0.61
CA ILE A 130 -20.07 3.20 -0.85
C ILE A 130 -19.85 1.80 -1.41
N ASN A 131 -20.86 1.29 -2.11
CA ASN A 131 -20.79 0.06 -2.88
C ASN A 131 -21.02 0.41 -4.34
N SER A 132 -20.17 -0.09 -5.20
CA SER A 132 -20.20 0.14 -6.65
C SER A 132 -20.01 -1.18 -7.37
N VAL A 133 -20.39 -1.22 -8.64
CA VAL A 133 -20.00 -2.35 -9.48
C VAL A 133 -18.58 -2.11 -9.95
N ASP A 134 -18.34 -0.99 -10.63
CA ASP A 134 -17.06 -0.68 -11.28
C ASP A 134 -16.07 -0.03 -10.34
N ARG A 135 -16.15 1.29 -10.10
CA ARG A 135 -15.22 1.97 -9.19
C ARG A 135 -15.90 2.52 -7.96
N GLY A 136 -15.24 2.38 -6.81
CA GLY A 136 -15.78 2.94 -5.57
C GLY A 136 -15.82 4.48 -5.62
N VAL A 137 -14.71 5.08 -6.04
CA VAL A 137 -14.55 6.52 -6.23
C VAL A 137 -13.63 6.73 -7.44
N HIS A 138 -14.09 7.43 -8.45
CA HIS A 138 -13.38 7.66 -9.70
C HIS A 138 -13.09 9.16 -9.85
N MET A 139 -11.80 9.53 -9.80
CA MET A 139 -11.32 10.92 -9.82
C MET A 139 -10.24 11.17 -10.87
N ASP A 140 -9.91 10.18 -11.69
CA ASP A 140 -8.91 10.31 -12.75
C ASP A 140 -9.56 10.67 -14.09
N ASP A 141 -8.75 11.09 -15.07
CA ASP A 141 -9.11 11.15 -16.50
C ASP A 141 -7.85 10.81 -17.29
N ASP A 142 -8.00 9.92 -18.28
CA ASP A 142 -6.98 9.54 -19.28
C ASP A 142 -6.23 10.74 -19.89
N ALA A 143 -6.81 11.95 -19.86
CA ALA A 143 -6.22 13.19 -20.38
C ALA A 143 -5.34 13.98 -19.38
N GLY A 144 -5.07 13.46 -18.18
CA GLY A 144 -4.24 14.11 -17.15
C GLY A 144 -5.01 15.11 -16.28
N GLY A 145 -6.28 14.81 -16.01
CA GLY A 145 -7.14 15.53 -15.07
C GLY A 145 -6.92 15.09 -13.62
N GLY A 146 -7.90 15.32 -12.75
CA GLY A 146 -7.93 14.63 -11.46
C GLY A 146 -6.96 15.15 -10.39
N LEU A 147 -6.56 16.43 -10.46
CA LEU A 147 -5.47 16.96 -9.64
C LEU A 147 -5.93 17.48 -8.28
N ASN A 148 -5.12 17.22 -7.25
CA ASN A 148 -5.30 17.75 -5.88
C ASN A 148 -6.63 17.34 -5.23
N ASN A 149 -7.15 16.17 -5.58
CA ASN A 149 -8.32 15.62 -4.93
C ASN A 149 -7.96 15.03 -3.57
N VAL A 150 -8.89 15.13 -2.64
CA VAL A 150 -8.72 14.67 -1.27
C VAL A 150 -9.82 13.69 -0.93
N LEU A 151 -9.43 12.47 -0.56
CA LEU A 151 -10.32 11.45 -0.05
C LEU A 151 -9.98 11.14 1.42
N VAL A 152 -10.98 11.27 2.30
CA VAL A 152 -10.91 10.82 3.69
C VAL A 152 -11.95 9.73 3.91
N ASN A 153 -11.49 8.49 4.03
CA ASN A 153 -12.33 7.34 4.33
C ASN A 153 -12.24 6.97 5.81
N THR A 154 -13.38 7.02 6.51
CA THR A 154 -13.57 6.43 7.84
C THR A 154 -14.61 5.30 7.84
N GLY A 155 -15.26 5.06 6.71
CA GLY A 155 -16.26 4.03 6.49
C GLY A 155 -15.75 2.89 5.60
N SER A 156 -16.57 2.50 4.63
CA SER A 156 -16.28 1.43 3.66
C SER A 156 -16.48 1.93 2.24
N ILE A 157 -15.51 1.65 1.37
CA ILE A 157 -15.56 1.84 -0.08
C ILE A 157 -15.25 0.48 -0.70
N VAL A 158 -16.17 -0.05 -1.50
CA VAL A 158 -16.07 -1.37 -2.11
C VAL A 158 -16.55 -1.29 -3.56
N SER A 159 -15.70 -1.68 -4.49
CA SER A 159 -16.08 -2.07 -5.84
C SER A 159 -16.11 -3.59 -5.98
N THR A 160 -16.75 -4.08 -7.04
CA THR A 160 -16.88 -5.52 -7.31
C THR A 160 -16.26 -5.99 -8.63
N THR A 161 -15.89 -5.06 -9.51
CA THR A 161 -15.20 -5.35 -10.76
C THR A 161 -13.94 -4.51 -10.97
N GLY A 162 -13.99 -3.20 -10.73
CA GLY A 162 -12.86 -2.29 -10.92
C GLY A 162 -12.17 -1.89 -9.62
N GLU A 163 -11.63 -0.68 -9.60
CA GLU A 163 -10.80 -0.15 -8.53
C GLU A 163 -11.63 0.27 -7.31
N GLY A 164 -11.05 0.14 -6.12
CA GLY A 164 -11.68 0.72 -4.92
C GLY A 164 -11.72 2.24 -5.00
N VAL A 165 -10.62 2.84 -5.43
CA VAL A 165 -10.45 4.28 -5.65
C VAL A 165 -9.46 4.46 -6.80
N GLU A 166 -9.78 5.32 -7.75
CA GLU A 166 -8.90 5.73 -8.84
C GLU A 166 -8.74 7.25 -8.82
N GLY A 167 -7.52 7.77 -9.02
CA GLY A 167 -7.30 9.20 -9.16
C GLY A 167 -5.94 9.56 -9.76
N GLY A 168 -5.85 10.65 -10.51
CA GLY A 168 -4.58 11.10 -11.10
C GLY A 168 -3.53 11.66 -10.11
N ASP A 169 -2.73 12.62 -10.58
CA ASP A 169 -1.59 13.15 -9.84
C ASP A 169 -1.97 14.00 -8.60
N PHE A 170 -1.05 14.08 -7.63
CA PHE A 170 -1.13 14.93 -6.43
C PHE A 170 -2.33 14.63 -5.52
N ASN A 171 -2.94 13.47 -5.67
CA ASN A 171 -4.08 13.07 -4.86
C ASN A 171 -3.67 12.67 -3.45
N THR A 172 -4.53 13.02 -2.49
CA THR A 172 -4.33 12.70 -1.07
C THR A 172 -5.41 11.74 -0.60
N VAL A 173 -5.01 10.54 -0.18
CA VAL A 173 -5.91 9.52 0.33
C VAL A 173 -5.60 9.21 1.79
N THR A 174 -6.59 9.33 2.66
CA THR A 174 -6.50 8.94 4.07
C THR A 174 -7.53 7.85 4.37
N ASN A 175 -7.06 6.66 4.73
CA ASN A 175 -7.89 5.55 5.16
C ASN A 175 -7.75 5.36 6.68
N ALA A 176 -8.79 5.71 7.45
CA ALA A 176 -8.72 5.74 8.90
C ALA A 176 -8.69 4.34 9.53
N ALA A 177 -8.36 4.29 10.82
CA ALA A 177 -8.34 3.03 11.57
C ALA A 177 -9.71 2.32 11.55
N GLY A 178 -9.73 1.07 11.10
CA GLY A 178 -10.95 0.28 10.96
C GLY A 178 -11.78 0.55 9.70
N ALA A 179 -11.38 1.52 8.87
CA ALA A 179 -11.98 1.77 7.57
C ALA A 179 -11.51 0.76 6.52
N LEU A 180 -12.28 0.61 5.44
CA LEU A 180 -12.02 -0.30 4.33
C LEU A 180 -12.04 0.45 3.01
N ILE A 181 -11.00 0.25 2.21
CA ILE A 181 -10.99 0.46 0.77
C ILE A 181 -10.71 -0.91 0.13
N GLN A 182 -11.59 -1.36 -0.75
CA GLN A 182 -11.46 -2.66 -1.41
C GLN A 182 -11.79 -2.54 -2.90
N GLY A 183 -10.87 -3.04 -3.72
CA GLY A 183 -11.02 -3.22 -5.17
C GLY A 183 -11.05 -4.70 -5.56
N TYR A 184 -11.65 -4.99 -6.71
CA TYR A 184 -11.44 -6.29 -7.38
C TYR A 184 -10.32 -6.20 -8.42
N ASP A 185 -10.15 -5.03 -9.04
CA ASP A 185 -8.87 -4.56 -9.58
C ASP A 185 -8.02 -4.00 -8.43
N ASP A 186 -7.30 -2.91 -8.64
CA ASP A 186 -6.56 -2.27 -7.58
C ASP A 186 -7.46 -1.77 -6.48
N ALA A 187 -7.03 -1.92 -5.23
CA ALA A 187 -7.78 -1.27 -4.16
C ALA A 187 -7.69 0.25 -4.27
N LEU A 188 -6.54 0.75 -4.75
CA LEU A 188 -6.23 2.16 -4.89
C LEU A 188 -5.23 2.33 -6.03
N GLN A 189 -5.64 2.92 -7.13
CA GLN A 189 -4.78 3.32 -8.24
C GLN A 189 -4.59 4.84 -8.21
N VAL A 190 -3.34 5.32 -8.18
CA VAL A 190 -3.05 6.75 -8.19
C VAL A 190 -1.84 7.17 -9.01
N GLY A 191 -1.91 8.34 -9.63
CA GLY A 191 -0.78 8.89 -10.40
C GLY A 191 0.39 9.42 -9.55
N GLN A 192 1.12 10.39 -10.12
CA GLN A 192 2.36 10.90 -9.56
C GLN A 192 2.18 11.80 -8.33
N ASN A 193 3.20 11.81 -7.47
CA ASN A 193 3.23 12.61 -6.24
C ASN A 193 2.02 12.41 -5.31
N ALA A 194 1.40 11.23 -5.32
CA ALA A 194 0.29 10.94 -4.43
C ALA A 194 0.74 10.86 -2.96
N THR A 195 -0.17 11.16 -2.05
CA THR A 195 0.06 11.04 -0.59
C THR A 195 -0.98 10.10 0.01
N ILE A 196 -0.54 8.95 0.50
CA ILE A 196 -1.41 7.92 1.05
C ILE A 196 -1.09 7.73 2.54
N THR A 197 -2.10 7.87 3.40
CA THR A 197 -1.99 7.53 4.82
C THR A 197 -3.02 6.45 5.17
N ASN A 198 -2.53 5.26 5.48
CA ASN A 198 -3.37 4.11 5.81
C ASN A 198 -3.24 3.73 7.28
N HIS A 199 -4.37 3.70 7.98
CA HIS A 199 -4.53 3.06 9.28
C HIS A 199 -5.59 1.95 9.27
N GLY A 200 -6.34 1.81 8.17
CA GLY A 200 -7.39 0.83 7.96
C GLY A 200 -6.91 -0.37 7.14
N THR A 201 -7.80 -0.92 6.33
CA THR A 201 -7.47 -1.94 5.33
C THR A 201 -7.62 -1.35 3.93
N ILE A 202 -6.59 -1.52 3.12
CA ILE A 202 -6.58 -1.32 1.67
C ILE A 202 -6.32 -2.71 1.10
N ARG A 203 -7.23 -3.23 0.28
CA ARG A 203 -7.15 -4.62 -0.20
C ARG A 203 -7.65 -4.78 -1.63
N SER A 204 -6.81 -5.31 -2.51
CA SER A 204 -7.29 -5.94 -3.73
C SER A 204 -7.61 -7.40 -3.48
N ASN A 205 -8.79 -7.81 -3.90
CA ASN A 205 -9.19 -9.22 -3.89
C ASN A 205 -8.76 -9.94 -5.18
N GLY A 206 -8.48 -9.18 -6.24
CA GLY A 206 -8.10 -9.68 -7.55
C GLY A 206 -9.20 -10.51 -8.25
N ILE A 207 -9.06 -10.63 -9.57
CA ILE A 207 -9.77 -11.64 -10.37
C ILE A 207 -8.73 -12.66 -10.85
N PRO A 208 -8.89 -13.98 -10.62
CA PRO A 208 -7.88 -14.94 -11.06
C PRO A 208 -7.54 -14.85 -12.55
N GLY A 209 -6.31 -14.49 -12.86
CA GLY A 209 -5.82 -14.27 -14.23
C GLY A 209 -5.67 -12.81 -14.64
N ASP A 210 -6.11 -11.89 -13.77
CA ASP A 210 -5.81 -10.46 -13.75
C ASP A 210 -5.00 -10.19 -12.48
N PRO A 211 -3.66 -10.06 -12.57
CA PRO A 211 -2.85 -9.60 -11.44
C PRO A 211 -3.24 -8.16 -11.12
N GLN A 212 -3.52 -7.90 -9.84
CA GLN A 212 -4.05 -6.63 -9.35
C GLN A 212 -3.48 -6.35 -7.96
N ASP A 213 -3.29 -5.09 -7.64
CA ASP A 213 -2.45 -4.65 -6.55
C ASP A 213 -3.22 -4.05 -5.38
N GLY A 214 -2.60 -4.12 -4.20
CA GLY A 214 -3.15 -3.44 -3.04
C GLY A 214 -3.19 -1.93 -3.29
N ILE A 215 -2.11 -1.41 -3.85
CA ILE A 215 -1.96 -0.03 -4.31
C ILE A 215 -1.15 -0.09 -5.60
N ASP A 216 -1.69 0.49 -6.67
CA ASP A 216 -0.93 0.84 -7.86
C ASP A 216 -0.65 2.35 -7.84
N ILE A 217 0.62 2.74 -8.07
CA ILE A 217 1.08 4.12 -7.92
C ILE A 217 2.31 4.47 -8.77
N ASP A 218 2.26 5.53 -9.57
CA ASP A 218 3.47 6.01 -10.26
C ASP A 218 4.56 6.46 -9.28
N SER A 219 4.21 7.37 -8.35
CA SER A 219 5.14 7.90 -7.35
C SER A 219 4.46 8.62 -6.20
N GLY A 220 5.13 8.67 -5.05
CA GLY A 220 4.62 9.46 -3.93
C GLY A 220 5.08 9.00 -2.54
N SER A 221 4.27 9.30 -1.54
CA SER A 221 4.53 8.92 -0.15
C SER A 221 3.40 8.07 0.42
N ILE A 222 3.77 6.91 0.94
CA ILE A 222 2.88 5.97 1.61
C ILE A 222 3.28 5.86 3.07
N VAL A 223 2.34 6.16 3.97
CA VAL A 223 2.48 5.91 5.41
C VAL A 223 1.46 4.84 5.81
N ASN A 224 1.94 3.64 6.10
CA ASN A 224 1.10 2.55 6.61
C ASN A 224 1.26 2.49 8.14
N GLY A 225 0.30 3.03 8.88
CA GLY A 225 0.32 3.08 10.34
C GLY A 225 0.22 1.70 11.00
N ALA A 226 0.39 1.64 12.32
CA ALA A 226 0.49 0.38 13.07
C ALA A 226 -0.73 -0.57 12.99
N THR A 227 -1.90 -0.05 12.65
CA THR A 227 -3.13 -0.84 12.39
C THR A 227 -3.43 -1.01 10.92
N GLY A 228 -2.65 -0.33 10.07
CA GLY A 228 -2.79 -0.31 8.62
C GLY A 228 -2.42 -1.66 8.03
N ARG A 229 -3.22 -2.07 7.05
CA ARG A 229 -3.02 -3.29 6.25
C ARG A 229 -3.14 -2.90 4.80
N ILE A 230 -2.12 -3.19 4.01
CA ILE A 230 -2.11 -3.04 2.55
C ILE A 230 -1.89 -4.44 1.99
N LEU A 231 -2.85 -4.94 1.24
CA LEU A 231 -2.92 -6.34 0.86
C LEU A 231 -3.29 -6.46 -0.62
N SER A 232 -2.59 -7.29 -1.36
CA SER A 232 -3.13 -7.90 -2.59
C SER A 232 -3.30 -9.39 -2.34
N ASP A 233 -4.29 -10.01 -2.96
CA ASP A 233 -4.46 -11.46 -2.96
C ASP A 233 -3.71 -12.15 -4.11
N LEU A 234 -3.48 -11.46 -5.23
CA LEU A 234 -3.01 -12.06 -6.49
C LEU A 234 -1.71 -11.48 -7.04
N ASP A 235 -1.30 -10.26 -6.68
CA ASP A 235 -0.02 -9.68 -7.09
C ASP A 235 0.66 -8.87 -5.98
N ALA A 236 1.17 -7.67 -6.22
CA ALA A 236 1.93 -6.88 -5.28
C ALA A 236 1.00 -6.18 -4.27
N ALA A 237 1.45 -6.04 -3.01
CA ALA A 237 0.68 -5.18 -2.11
C ALA A 237 0.84 -3.69 -2.48
N ILE A 238 1.98 -3.32 -3.03
CA ILE A 238 2.25 -1.99 -3.59
C ILE A 238 3.04 -2.23 -4.87
N ASP A 239 2.55 -1.76 -6.01
CA ASP A 239 3.31 -1.66 -7.25
C ASP A 239 3.67 -0.21 -7.55
N PHE A 240 4.82 0.01 -8.17
CA PHE A 240 5.27 1.33 -8.61
C PHE A 240 5.54 1.33 -10.11
N ASP A 241 4.70 2.07 -10.82
CA ASP A 241 4.77 2.27 -12.27
C ASP A 241 5.94 3.17 -12.72
N GLU A 242 6.06 3.39 -14.03
CA GLU A 242 7.12 4.22 -14.63
C GLU A 242 7.18 5.62 -13.97
N SER A 243 8.29 5.91 -13.30
CA SER A 243 8.54 7.25 -12.78
C SER A 243 10.00 7.64 -12.72
N ALA A 244 10.21 8.97 -12.66
CA ALA A 244 11.48 9.61 -12.35
C ALA A 244 11.43 10.37 -11.01
N ILE A 245 10.34 10.21 -10.25
CA ILE A 245 10.10 10.87 -8.97
C ILE A 245 10.29 9.85 -7.85
N ALA A 246 11.18 10.16 -6.90
CA ALA A 246 11.47 9.25 -5.80
C ALA A 246 10.26 9.07 -4.88
N SER A 247 10.05 7.84 -4.43
CA SER A 247 8.94 7.44 -3.57
C SER A 247 9.41 7.06 -2.17
N THR A 248 8.53 7.18 -1.19
CA THR A 248 8.81 6.80 0.20
C THR A 248 7.70 5.96 0.79
N ILE A 249 8.08 4.85 1.41
CA ILE A 249 7.20 3.93 2.13
C ILE A 249 7.63 3.90 3.59
N ASP A 250 6.78 4.39 4.50
CA ASP A 250 6.97 4.28 5.95
C ASP A 250 5.95 3.30 6.53
N ASN A 251 6.40 2.07 6.76
CA ASN A 251 5.57 0.96 7.21
C ASN A 251 5.71 0.72 8.72
N ALA A 252 4.63 0.93 9.45
CA ALA A 252 4.42 0.49 10.82
C ALA A 252 3.42 -0.67 10.95
N GLY A 253 2.72 -1.04 9.88
CA GLY A 253 1.65 -2.03 9.84
C GLY A 253 2.01 -3.29 9.05
N GLU A 254 1.03 -3.83 8.32
CA GLU A 254 1.17 -5.00 7.44
C GLU A 254 1.13 -4.57 5.97
N ILE A 255 2.11 -5.02 5.19
CA ILE A 255 2.13 -4.96 3.72
C ILE A 255 2.35 -6.40 3.23
N ALA A 256 1.40 -6.97 2.47
CA ALA A 256 1.50 -8.37 2.05
C ALA A 256 0.81 -8.67 0.71
N GLY A 257 1.60 -9.11 -0.28
CA GLY A 257 1.15 -9.59 -1.59
C GLY A 257 1.83 -10.91 -1.99
N GLU A 258 1.64 -11.37 -3.23
CA GLU A 258 2.58 -12.31 -3.85
C GLU A 258 3.99 -11.72 -3.83
N THR A 259 4.10 -10.46 -4.25
CA THR A 259 5.22 -9.57 -3.98
C THR A 259 4.83 -8.57 -2.88
N GLY A 260 5.74 -8.23 -1.97
CA GLY A 260 5.45 -7.24 -0.92
C GLY A 260 5.36 -5.83 -1.50
N ILE A 261 6.49 -5.34 -2.04
CA ILE A 261 6.59 -4.09 -2.78
C ILE A 261 7.28 -4.41 -4.10
N MET A 262 6.66 -3.99 -5.21
CA MET A 262 7.13 -4.13 -6.56
C MET A 262 7.38 -2.74 -7.17
N VAL A 263 8.28 -2.70 -8.14
CA VAL A 263 8.64 -1.52 -8.93
C VAL A 263 8.85 -2.01 -10.36
N GLU A 264 8.33 -1.29 -11.34
CA GLU A 264 8.46 -1.63 -12.76
C GLU A 264 9.94 -1.68 -13.17
N THR A 265 10.35 -2.81 -13.75
CA THR A 265 11.74 -3.13 -14.14
C THR A 265 11.91 -3.39 -15.63
N ASP A 266 10.84 -3.39 -16.44
CA ASP A 266 10.92 -3.49 -17.89
C ASP A 266 11.74 -2.31 -18.42
N PRO A 267 12.86 -2.55 -19.12
CA PRO A 267 13.69 -1.46 -19.66
C PRO A 267 12.97 -0.47 -20.58
N ALA A 268 11.77 -0.78 -21.08
CA ALA A 268 10.95 0.14 -21.87
C ALA A 268 10.18 1.16 -21.02
N GLU A 269 9.78 0.79 -19.80
CA GLU A 269 8.86 1.51 -18.91
C GLU A 269 9.39 1.53 -17.46
N ALA A 270 10.70 1.34 -17.28
CA ALA A 270 11.30 1.19 -15.96
C ALA A 270 11.11 2.43 -15.10
N ASN A 271 10.71 2.23 -13.86
CA ASN A 271 10.90 3.24 -12.83
C ASN A 271 12.41 3.39 -12.59
N THR A 272 12.91 4.62 -12.68
CA THR A 272 14.34 4.96 -12.50
C THR A 272 14.58 5.83 -11.27
N ALA A 273 13.53 6.05 -10.50
CA ALA A 273 13.56 6.85 -9.31
C ALA A 273 13.80 5.98 -8.08
N ALA A 274 14.40 6.56 -7.05
CA ALA A 274 14.66 5.82 -5.81
C ALA A 274 13.37 5.49 -5.04
N GLN A 275 13.27 4.26 -4.54
CA GLN A 275 12.32 3.84 -3.53
C GLN A 275 12.99 3.80 -2.14
N ILE A 276 12.42 4.60 -1.22
CA ILE A 276 12.89 4.71 0.16
C ILE A 276 11.93 3.95 1.08
N VAL A 277 12.31 2.73 1.47
CA VAL A 277 11.51 1.84 2.32
C VAL A 277 12.00 1.89 3.76
N ILE A 278 11.09 2.22 4.68
CA ILE A 278 11.32 2.20 6.13
C ILE A 278 10.35 1.20 6.76
N ASN A 279 10.87 0.10 7.27
CA ASN A 279 10.08 -0.92 7.98
C ASN A 279 10.32 -0.80 9.48
N ARG A 280 9.32 -0.28 10.20
CA ARG A 280 9.39 0.06 11.63
C ARG A 280 9.32 -1.15 12.53
N THR A 281 9.69 -0.98 13.79
CA THR A 281 9.50 -2.01 14.82
C THR A 281 8.04 -2.47 14.89
N GLY A 282 7.81 -3.78 14.76
CA GLY A 282 6.49 -4.39 14.82
C GLY A 282 5.75 -4.48 13.49
N ALA A 283 6.30 -3.86 12.44
CA ALA A 283 5.75 -3.90 11.09
C ALA A 283 6.15 -5.17 10.34
N THR A 284 5.39 -5.53 9.31
CA THR A 284 5.66 -6.67 8.43
C THR A 284 5.56 -6.24 6.97
N ILE A 285 6.54 -6.66 6.17
CA ILE A 285 6.46 -6.70 4.70
C ILE A 285 6.64 -8.17 4.29
N GLU A 286 5.67 -8.74 3.58
CA GLU A 286 5.67 -10.15 3.16
C GLU A 286 5.43 -10.29 1.66
N GLY A 287 6.32 -11.04 1.00
CA GLY A 287 6.12 -11.56 -0.34
C GLY A 287 5.81 -13.04 -0.29
N ARG A 288 4.55 -13.42 -0.48
CA ARG A 288 4.10 -14.82 -0.35
C ARG A 288 4.63 -15.72 -1.46
N ALA A 289 5.00 -15.16 -2.61
CA ALA A 289 5.69 -15.86 -3.69
C ALA A 289 7.23 -15.89 -3.51
N GLY A 290 7.75 -15.24 -2.46
CA GLY A 290 9.14 -15.32 -2.02
C GLY A 290 9.93 -14.03 -2.17
N ILE A 291 9.41 -13.00 -2.85
CA ILE A 291 10.05 -11.69 -3.01
C ILE A 291 9.27 -10.65 -2.20
N ALA A 292 9.87 -10.15 -1.13
CA ALA A 292 9.25 -9.10 -0.31
C ALA A 292 9.46 -7.70 -0.92
N LEU A 293 10.60 -7.47 -1.56
CA LEU A 293 10.97 -6.20 -2.17
C LEU A 293 11.62 -6.47 -3.54
N LEU A 294 11.10 -5.83 -4.58
CA LEU A 294 11.68 -5.74 -5.92
C LEU A 294 11.73 -4.24 -6.26
N LEU A 295 12.90 -3.61 -6.19
CA LEU A 295 13.01 -2.14 -6.20
C LEU A 295 13.49 -1.55 -7.54
N GLY A 296 14.19 -2.30 -8.38
CA GLY A 296 14.43 -1.92 -9.77
C GLY A 296 15.65 -1.02 -9.96
N ALA A 297 15.50 0.08 -10.70
CA ALA A 297 16.58 1.03 -10.93
C ALA A 297 16.37 2.29 -10.08
N GLY A 298 17.46 2.88 -9.60
CA GLY A 298 17.40 4.04 -8.72
C GLY A 298 18.27 3.81 -7.50
N MET A 299 18.60 4.89 -6.77
CA MET A 299 19.38 4.74 -5.53
C MET A 299 18.46 4.34 -4.38
N ASP A 300 18.12 3.06 -4.32
CA ASP A 300 17.11 2.54 -3.41
C ASP A 300 17.64 2.37 -2.00
N SER A 301 16.70 2.41 -1.05
CA SER A 301 17.07 2.14 0.32
C SER A 301 16.04 1.40 1.14
N LEU A 302 16.52 0.43 1.92
CA LEU A 302 15.78 -0.23 2.97
C LEU A 302 16.37 0.17 4.32
N THR A 303 15.56 0.71 5.20
CA THR A 303 15.84 0.79 6.64
C THR A 303 14.87 -0.13 7.37
N ASN A 304 15.39 -1.22 7.95
CA ASN A 304 14.60 -2.06 8.84
C ASN A 304 15.00 -1.77 10.29
N GLU A 305 14.01 -1.53 11.14
CA GLU A 305 14.18 -1.44 12.59
C GLU A 305 14.04 -2.83 13.21
N ALA A 306 14.77 -3.12 14.28
CA ALA A 306 14.67 -4.38 14.99
C ALA A 306 13.23 -4.59 15.48
N GLY A 307 12.72 -5.81 15.28
CA GLY A 307 11.32 -6.15 15.49
C GLY A 307 10.41 -5.86 14.28
N GLY A 308 10.87 -5.11 13.27
CA GLY A 308 10.27 -5.09 11.94
C GLY A 308 10.65 -6.37 11.17
N THR A 309 9.67 -6.97 10.49
CA THR A 309 9.80 -8.25 9.80
C THR A 309 9.76 -8.05 8.30
N ILE A 310 10.74 -8.62 7.60
CA ILE A 310 10.70 -8.84 6.15
C ILE A 310 10.60 -10.36 5.94
N LEU A 311 9.58 -10.81 5.21
CA LEU A 311 9.34 -12.21 4.87
C LEU A 311 9.45 -12.39 3.35
N GLY A 312 10.61 -12.83 2.90
CA GLY A 312 10.97 -12.91 1.49
C GLY A 312 12.37 -12.33 1.21
N SER A 313 12.83 -12.51 -0.02
CA SER A 313 14.02 -11.88 -0.57
C SER A 313 13.80 -10.39 -0.81
N ALA A 314 14.89 -9.64 -0.88
CA ALA A 314 14.89 -8.26 -1.36
C ALA A 314 15.88 -8.13 -2.51
N LEU A 315 15.43 -7.63 -3.64
CA LEU A 315 16.23 -7.38 -4.83
C LEU A 315 16.23 -5.86 -5.04
N PHE A 316 17.40 -5.24 -4.89
CA PHE A 316 17.52 -3.78 -4.98
C PHE A 316 17.59 -3.39 -6.45
N GLY A 317 18.64 -3.78 -7.19
CA GLY A 317 18.58 -3.85 -8.65
C GLY A 317 19.75 -3.11 -9.29
N ASP A 318 19.51 -2.02 -10.00
CA ASP A 318 20.57 -1.21 -10.61
C ASP A 318 20.80 0.08 -9.81
N ASP A 319 22.02 0.63 -9.90
CA ASP A 319 22.52 1.82 -9.21
C ASP A 319 23.06 1.55 -7.78
N ASP A 320 23.46 2.60 -7.06
CA ASP A 320 24.16 2.47 -5.77
C ASP A 320 23.14 2.39 -4.62
N ASP A 321 22.89 1.18 -4.13
CA ASP A 321 21.82 0.87 -3.19
C ASP A 321 22.25 0.79 -1.73
N LYS A 322 21.27 0.89 -0.82
CA LYS A 322 21.53 0.84 0.62
C LYS A 322 20.54 0.03 1.43
N MET A 323 21.07 -0.94 2.19
CA MET A 323 20.34 -1.59 3.29
C MET A 323 20.88 -1.17 4.65
N THR A 324 20.01 -0.82 5.59
CA THR A 324 20.34 -0.49 6.98
C THR A 324 19.52 -1.32 7.95
N LEU A 325 20.20 -2.05 8.82
CA LEU A 325 19.60 -2.80 9.91
C LEU A 325 19.88 -2.06 11.24
N LEU A 326 18.82 -1.57 11.87
CA LEU A 326 18.86 -0.78 13.10
C LEU A 326 18.40 -1.63 14.30
N GLY A 327 19.26 -1.89 15.26
CA GLY A 327 18.95 -2.63 16.48
C GLY A 327 19.40 -4.09 16.49
N ASP A 328 18.91 -4.81 17.51
CA ASP A 328 19.25 -6.20 17.79
C ASP A 328 18.31 -7.18 17.09
N TYR A 329 18.85 -8.02 16.21
CA TYR A 329 18.12 -9.07 15.52
C TYR A 329 18.42 -10.45 16.11
N SER A 330 17.51 -11.39 15.86
CA SER A 330 17.72 -12.81 16.17
C SER A 330 16.99 -13.68 15.15
N GLY A 331 17.48 -14.91 14.97
CA GLY A 331 16.98 -15.82 13.95
C GLY A 331 17.44 -15.42 12.55
N ARG A 332 16.69 -15.88 11.55
CA ARG A 332 17.04 -15.66 10.13
C ARG A 332 16.25 -14.49 9.56
N PHE A 333 16.95 -13.47 9.07
CA PHE A 333 16.35 -12.35 8.34
C PHE A 333 15.74 -12.82 7.02
N GLY A 334 14.57 -12.30 6.65
CA GLY A 334 13.87 -12.69 5.42
C GLY A 334 13.16 -14.05 5.47
N GLY A 335 13.40 -14.87 6.51
CA GLY A 335 12.85 -16.23 6.57
C GLY A 335 13.68 -17.26 5.80
N SER A 336 13.10 -18.45 5.57
CA SER A 336 13.86 -19.58 5.01
C SER A 336 14.13 -19.42 3.52
N GLY A 337 15.40 -19.24 3.15
CA GLY A 337 15.83 -19.22 1.75
C GLY A 337 15.85 -17.82 1.13
N ALA A 338 15.43 -16.80 1.89
CA ALA A 338 15.53 -15.41 1.46
C ALA A 338 16.99 -14.99 1.26
N VAL A 339 17.20 -14.17 0.23
CA VAL A 339 18.49 -13.55 -0.11
C VAL A 339 18.24 -12.06 -0.31
N PHE A 340 19.15 -11.25 0.20
CA PHE A 340 19.14 -9.80 0.01
C PHE A 340 20.25 -9.46 -0.99
N ASP A 341 19.85 -9.02 -2.17
CA ASP A 341 20.70 -8.78 -3.33
C ASP A 341 20.80 -7.29 -3.61
N GLY A 342 21.99 -6.71 -3.50
CA GLY A 342 22.21 -5.30 -3.88
C GLY A 342 22.23 -5.10 -5.39
N GLY A 343 22.44 -6.15 -6.19
CA GLY A 343 22.36 -6.07 -7.64
C GLY A 343 23.62 -5.48 -8.31
N THR A 344 23.45 -4.50 -9.19
CA THR A 344 24.51 -3.85 -9.96
C THR A 344 24.74 -2.44 -9.49
N GLY A 345 25.99 -2.11 -9.14
CA GLY A 345 26.30 -0.81 -8.60
C GLY A 345 27.44 -0.89 -7.61
N THR A 346 27.48 0.08 -6.69
CA THR A 346 28.32 0.06 -5.50
C THR A 346 27.44 0.11 -4.26
N ASP A 347 27.07 -1.06 -3.77
CA ASP A 347 26.02 -1.20 -2.78
C ASP A 347 26.57 -1.27 -1.36
N ALA A 348 25.77 -0.78 -0.42
CA ALA A 348 26.16 -0.70 0.98
C ALA A 348 25.12 -1.31 1.93
N VAL A 349 25.56 -2.31 2.71
CA VAL A 349 24.80 -2.82 3.85
C VAL A 349 25.39 -2.32 5.17
N THR A 350 24.53 -1.80 6.05
CA THR A 350 24.91 -1.26 7.36
C THR A 350 24.28 -2.06 8.50
N PHE A 351 25.11 -2.60 9.38
CA PHE A 351 24.71 -3.25 10.64
C PHE A 351 25.04 -2.32 11.81
N VAL A 352 24.07 -1.50 12.23
CA VAL A 352 24.33 -0.40 13.18
C VAL A 352 24.80 -0.88 14.55
N ASP A 353 24.21 -1.98 15.05
CA ASP A 353 24.46 -2.50 16.41
C ASP A 353 25.34 -3.75 16.45
N TYR A 354 26.00 -4.09 15.32
CA TYR A 354 26.94 -5.19 15.24
C TYR A 354 28.34 -4.69 14.88
N ALA A 355 29.34 -5.04 15.68
CA ALA A 355 30.75 -4.85 15.37
C ALA A 355 31.27 -5.96 14.46
N PHE A 356 32.29 -5.68 13.65
CA PHE A 356 32.92 -6.70 12.79
C PHE A 356 33.43 -7.93 13.57
N SER A 357 33.88 -7.72 14.82
CA SER A 357 34.34 -8.82 15.70
C SER A 357 33.22 -9.74 16.20
N GLN A 358 31.94 -9.39 15.98
CA GLN A 358 30.76 -10.16 16.38
C GLN A 358 30.27 -11.10 15.27
N ILE A 359 31.00 -11.21 14.15
CA ILE A 359 30.75 -12.25 13.15
C ILE A 359 31.11 -13.61 13.77
N ALA A 360 30.08 -14.41 14.02
CA ALA A 360 30.18 -15.77 14.53
C ALA A 360 30.48 -16.78 13.42
N GLY A 361 30.07 -16.49 12.17
CA GLY A 361 30.34 -17.36 11.04
C GLY A 361 30.06 -16.70 9.68
N VAL A 362 30.75 -17.21 8.67
CA VAL A 362 30.53 -16.86 7.26
C VAL A 362 30.45 -18.15 6.45
N SER A 363 29.38 -18.34 5.70
CA SER A 363 29.22 -19.46 4.76
C SER A 363 29.09 -18.91 3.34
N LEU A 364 29.83 -19.47 2.38
CA LEU A 364 29.71 -19.05 0.99
C LEU A 364 28.42 -19.60 0.38
N ILE A 365 27.71 -18.75 -0.36
CA ILE A 365 26.57 -19.13 -1.20
C ILE A 365 26.89 -18.74 -2.65
N THR A 366 25.98 -19.04 -3.59
CA THR A 366 26.12 -18.57 -4.97
C THR A 366 26.23 -17.05 -4.98
N ASP A 367 27.31 -16.54 -5.59
CA ASP A 367 27.61 -15.12 -5.79
C ASP A 367 27.69 -14.22 -4.53
N GLY A 368 27.54 -14.80 -3.33
CA GLY A 368 27.51 -14.08 -2.06
C GLY A 368 27.95 -14.89 -0.85
N PHE A 369 27.42 -14.53 0.32
CA PHE A 369 27.62 -15.28 1.57
C PHE A 369 26.46 -15.12 2.54
N ALA A 370 26.31 -16.11 3.41
CA ALA A 370 25.50 -16.01 4.62
C ALA A 370 26.38 -15.59 5.80
N LEU A 371 25.99 -14.51 6.46
CA LEU A 371 26.59 -14.02 7.70
C LEU A 371 25.79 -14.52 8.90
N SER A 372 26.52 -14.94 9.92
CA SER A 372 25.98 -15.24 11.25
C SER A 372 26.65 -14.29 12.25
N LEU A 373 25.86 -13.49 12.94
CA LEU A 373 26.28 -12.42 13.84
C LEU A 373 25.73 -12.69 15.25
N ASP A 374 26.54 -12.48 16.28
CA ASP A 374 26.12 -12.63 17.69
C ASP A 374 26.68 -11.50 18.54
N ASN A 375 25.78 -10.63 19.00
CA ASN A 375 26.12 -9.53 19.90
C ASN A 375 25.75 -9.82 21.37
N GLY A 376 25.37 -11.06 21.69
CA GLY A 376 24.91 -11.50 23.01
C GLY A 376 23.39 -11.56 23.16
N ASN A 377 22.62 -11.07 22.19
CA ASN A 377 21.15 -11.09 22.19
C ASN A 377 20.54 -12.26 21.39
N GLY A 378 21.38 -13.13 20.84
CA GLY A 378 20.97 -14.27 20.02
C GLY A 378 21.72 -14.29 18.70
N MET A 379 21.69 -15.45 18.04
CA MET A 379 22.28 -15.60 16.72
C MET A 379 21.37 -14.92 15.70
N PHE A 380 21.96 -14.06 14.87
CA PHE A 380 21.32 -13.39 13.75
C PHE A 380 21.94 -13.89 12.44
N ASP A 381 21.14 -14.44 11.54
CA ASP A 381 21.57 -14.96 10.26
C ASP A 381 20.96 -14.17 9.11
N ILE A 382 21.77 -13.80 8.12
CA ILE A 382 21.34 -13.10 6.90
C ILE A 382 22.13 -13.60 5.68
N ALA A 383 21.47 -13.75 4.54
CA ALA A 383 22.10 -14.10 3.27
C ALA A 383 22.17 -12.87 2.36
N LEU A 384 23.37 -12.62 1.82
CA LEU A 384 23.71 -11.40 1.10
C LEU A 384 24.44 -11.74 -0.20
N THR A 385 24.08 -11.08 -1.29
CA THR A 385 24.77 -11.11 -2.59
C THR A 385 24.75 -9.70 -3.23
N GLY A 386 25.66 -9.40 -4.15
CA GLY A 386 25.71 -8.07 -4.79
C GLY A 386 25.93 -6.93 -3.79
N TRP A 387 26.85 -7.08 -2.82
CA TRP A 387 27.18 -5.99 -1.89
C TRP A 387 28.69 -5.75 -1.85
N GLU A 388 29.13 -4.51 -2.07
CA GLU A 388 30.53 -4.10 -2.10
C GLU A 388 31.01 -3.65 -0.73
N SER A 389 30.16 -2.92 -0.01
CA SER A 389 30.49 -2.20 1.23
C SER A 389 29.67 -2.70 2.42
N PHE A 390 30.35 -3.04 3.51
CA PHE A 390 29.76 -3.53 4.75
C PHE A 390 30.16 -2.60 5.88
N ILE A 391 29.19 -1.91 6.47
CA ILE A 391 29.42 -0.91 7.51
C ILE A 391 28.94 -1.49 8.84
N PHE A 392 29.87 -1.65 9.78
CA PHE A 392 29.61 -2.14 11.12
C PHE A 392 29.58 -0.99 12.14
N SER A 393 29.16 -1.30 13.36
CA SER A 393 29.08 -0.34 14.47
C SER A 393 30.36 0.48 14.64
N GLY A 394 30.19 1.77 14.95
CA GLY A 394 31.30 2.73 15.02
C GLY A 394 31.86 3.18 13.67
N GLY A 395 31.23 2.81 12.54
CA GLY A 395 31.63 3.20 11.20
C GLY A 395 32.77 2.36 10.62
N ASP A 396 32.96 1.13 11.09
CA ASP A 396 33.97 0.21 10.56
C ASP A 396 33.51 -0.35 9.21
N THR A 397 34.03 0.22 8.12
CA THR A 397 33.73 -0.19 6.74
C THR A 397 34.66 -1.30 6.26
N ARG A 398 34.07 -2.37 5.71
CA ARG A 398 34.74 -3.55 5.19
C ARG A 398 34.32 -3.81 3.75
N ALA A 399 35.23 -4.37 2.96
CA ALA A 399 34.89 -4.86 1.63
C ALA A 399 34.38 -6.30 1.70
N ALA A 400 33.63 -6.74 0.68
CA ALA A 400 33.21 -8.14 0.55
C ALA A 400 34.38 -9.15 0.65
N ALA A 401 35.59 -8.77 0.20
CA ALA A 401 36.79 -9.60 0.30
C ALA A 401 37.22 -9.88 1.74
N ASP A 402 37.02 -8.94 2.67
CA ASP A 402 37.35 -9.13 4.09
C ASP A 402 36.47 -10.22 4.71
N LEU A 403 35.18 -10.20 4.39
CA LEU A 403 34.21 -11.20 4.85
C LEU A 403 34.47 -12.59 4.25
N ARG A 404 34.75 -12.66 2.94
CA ARG A 404 35.15 -13.91 2.27
C ARG A 404 36.43 -14.50 2.89
N GLY A 405 37.35 -13.66 3.36
CA GLY A 405 38.54 -14.10 4.09
C GLY A 405 38.23 -14.91 5.34
N LEU A 406 37.15 -14.58 6.07
CA LEU A 406 36.72 -15.28 7.29
C LEU A 406 36.23 -16.70 6.99
N ALA A 407 35.55 -16.92 5.86
CA ALA A 407 35.07 -18.25 5.46
C ALA A 407 36.22 -19.23 5.19
N SER A 408 37.37 -18.74 4.73
CA SER A 408 38.54 -19.57 4.40
C SER A 408 39.39 -19.99 5.61
N ALA A 409 39.15 -19.42 6.79
CA ALA A 409 39.99 -19.62 7.98
C ALA A 409 39.75 -20.96 8.72
N ALA A 410 38.79 -21.77 8.30
CA ALA A 410 38.52 -23.07 8.91
C ALA A 410 39.22 -24.22 8.14
N VAL A 411 40.49 -24.51 8.47
CA VAL A 411 41.01 -25.80 9.00
C VAL A 411 42.52 -25.64 9.26
N PRO A 412 43.00 -25.59 10.52
CA PRO A 412 44.37 -26.00 10.82
C PRO A 412 44.47 -27.49 10.48
N LEU A 413 45.24 -27.84 9.44
CA LEU A 413 45.57 -29.24 9.15
C LEU A 413 45.98 -29.91 10.47
N PRO A 414 45.38 -31.04 10.86
CA PRO A 414 45.75 -31.68 12.10
C PRO A 414 47.26 -31.93 12.05
N ALA A 415 47.99 -31.46 13.07
CA ALA A 415 49.42 -31.74 13.23
C ALA A 415 49.74 -33.26 13.11
N GLY A 416 48.70 -34.11 13.27
CA GLY A 416 48.71 -35.53 12.96
C GLY A 416 49.15 -35.90 11.54
N LEU A 417 48.83 -35.13 10.49
CA LEU A 417 49.27 -35.46 9.12
C LEU A 417 50.78 -35.24 8.94
N VAL A 418 51.31 -34.18 9.54
CA VAL A 418 52.75 -33.88 9.57
C VAL A 418 53.52 -34.90 10.44
N LEU A 419 52.92 -35.34 11.56
CA LEU A 419 53.45 -36.42 12.41
C LEU A 419 53.39 -37.80 11.74
N LEU A 420 52.35 -38.10 10.96
CA LEU A 420 52.20 -39.37 10.25
C LEU A 420 53.21 -39.47 9.08
N LEU A 421 53.37 -38.38 8.31
CA LEU A 421 54.33 -38.32 7.21
C LEU A 421 55.78 -38.35 7.69
N SER A 422 56.10 -37.67 8.80
CA SER A 422 57.43 -37.76 9.42
C SER A 422 57.69 -39.14 10.05
N GLY A 423 56.67 -39.79 10.64
CA GLY A 423 56.75 -41.15 11.16
C GLY A 423 57.02 -42.20 10.06
N ILE A 424 56.37 -42.09 8.91
CA ILE A 424 56.57 -42.98 7.75
C ILE A 424 57.96 -42.75 7.13
N GLY A 425 58.41 -41.49 7.00
CA GLY A 425 59.77 -41.16 6.55
C GLY A 425 60.86 -41.72 7.47
N GLY A 426 60.65 -41.65 8.80
CA GLY A 426 61.56 -42.23 9.79
C GLY A 426 61.67 -43.76 9.71
N LEU A 427 60.54 -44.45 9.48
CA LEU A 427 60.51 -45.92 9.32
C LEU A 427 61.18 -46.37 8.02
N ALA A 428 61.05 -45.62 6.92
CA ALA A 428 61.73 -45.91 5.66
C ALA A 428 63.27 -45.73 5.77
N ALA A 429 63.73 -44.70 6.50
CA ALA A 429 65.15 -44.48 6.76
C ALA A 429 65.77 -45.60 7.64
N LEU A 430 65.02 -46.10 8.63
CA LEU A 430 65.43 -47.24 9.46
C LEU A 430 65.51 -48.56 8.68
N ARG A 431 64.64 -48.76 7.67
CA ARG A 431 64.67 -49.94 6.79
C ARG A 431 65.87 -49.91 5.83
N ARG A 432 66.30 -48.72 5.37
CA ARG A 432 67.48 -48.56 4.51
C ARG A 432 68.80 -48.82 5.26
N ARG A 433 68.85 -48.54 6.57
CA ARG A 433 70.04 -48.77 7.42
C ARG A 433 70.30 -50.24 7.77
N ARG A 434 69.28 -51.10 7.71
CA ARG A 434 69.42 -52.56 7.93
C ARG A 434 69.85 -53.33 6.68
N GLY A 435 69.83 -52.72 5.50
CA GLY A 435 70.24 -53.35 4.24
C GLY A 435 71.74 -53.30 3.93
N THR A 436 72.53 -52.55 4.70
CA THR A 436 73.96 -52.30 4.43
C THR A 436 74.93 -52.98 5.42
N GLN A 437 74.49 -53.97 6.20
CA GLN A 437 75.34 -54.77 7.11
C GLN A 437 75.32 -56.28 6.79
N ALA A 438 75.08 -56.64 5.52
CA ALA A 438 75.31 -58.00 5.03
C ALA A 438 76.13 -57.94 3.73
N ALA A 439 77.45 -57.78 3.89
CA ALA A 439 78.49 -58.16 2.95
C ALA A 439 79.75 -58.44 3.76
#